data_AF-A0A814DV16-F1
#
_entry.id   AF-A0A814DV16-F1
#
_cell.length_a   1.000
_cell.length_b   1.000
_cell.length_c   1.000
_cell.angle_alpha   90.00
_cell.angle_beta   90.00
_cell.angle_gamma   90.00
#
_symmetry.space_group_name_H-M   'P 1'
#
loop_
_entity.id
_entity.type
_entity.pdbx_description
1 polymer ?
#
loop_
_entity_poly.entity_id
_entity_poly.type
_entity_poly.pdbx_seq_one_letter_code
_entity_poly.pdbx_strand_id
1 'polypeptide(L)'
;MDFTTGVFDYPVSTIAIIFGYWPFHPVVGNIWATYDNGYNTITCSYMFYMSYILLRSIQAPMNFKAEFLIRNYKKILISIWIISFTSWATIANSYGIVEYTLGINFKTIFEMFIFSFLFWFVPLMLLLIIGILLLLNMNSVKNNQLKIITKKSNDNEIFHKKIQKIKMINRHAQFKIVLLVFTFWTQWMTPCFLSVFNGLFNFIPSNVMSRVYWITYVVCFTDPVIQYMLNPNMHFKFSKKKDDHK
;
A
#
# COMPACT_ATOMS: atom_id res chain seq x y z
N MET A 1 -4.96 5.54 -7.81
CA MET A 1 -3.59 5.09 -8.14
C MET A 1 -3.73 3.85 -9.00
N ASP A 2 -4.39 2.79 -8.51
CA ASP A 2 -4.62 1.56 -9.29
C ASP A 2 -5.22 1.76 -10.69
N PHE A 3 -6.18 2.68 -10.85
CA PHE A 3 -6.75 3.01 -12.16
C PHE A 3 -5.69 3.53 -13.13
N THR A 4 -4.86 4.48 -12.70
CA THR A 4 -3.87 5.11 -13.57
C THR A 4 -2.71 4.14 -13.84
N THR A 5 -2.36 3.28 -12.87
CA THR A 5 -1.44 2.16 -13.10
C THR A 5 -1.99 1.18 -14.15
N GLY A 6 -3.25 0.77 -14.03
CA GLY A 6 -3.89 -0.14 -14.99
C GLY A 6 -4.04 0.43 -16.40
N VAL A 7 -4.24 1.75 -16.54
CA VAL A 7 -4.44 2.40 -17.85
C VAL A 7 -3.13 2.79 -18.53
N PHE A 8 -2.11 3.23 -17.78
CA PHE A 8 -0.88 3.77 -18.37
C PHE A 8 0.32 2.85 -18.17
N ASP A 9 0.53 2.38 -16.95
CA ASP A 9 1.75 1.66 -16.57
C ASP A 9 1.77 0.24 -17.16
N TYR A 10 0.65 -0.45 -17.02
CA TYR A 10 0.45 -1.80 -17.52
C TYR A 10 0.70 -1.93 -19.02
N PRO A 11 0.07 -1.12 -19.90
CA PRO A 11 0.32 -1.22 -21.34
C PRO A 11 1.80 -0.96 -21.69
N VAL A 12 2.43 0.03 -21.05
CA VAL A 12 3.82 0.39 -21.32
C VAL A 12 4.77 -0.73 -20.90
N SER A 13 4.58 -1.29 -19.69
CA SER A 13 5.34 -2.45 -19.20
C SER A 13 5.14 -3.68 -20.11
N THR A 14 3.90 -3.92 -20.55
CA THR A 14 3.57 -5.03 -21.46
C THR A 14 4.28 -4.89 -22.81
N ILE A 15 4.35 -3.67 -23.36
CA ILE A 15 5.08 -3.41 -24.61
C ILE A 15 6.57 -3.75 -24.42
N ALA A 16 7.22 -3.25 -23.38
CA ALA A 16 8.63 -3.56 -23.12
C ALA A 16 8.90 -5.07 -23.01
N ILE A 17 7.97 -5.82 -22.41
CA ILE A 17 8.09 -7.27 -22.23
C ILE A 17 7.85 -8.04 -23.53
N ILE A 18 6.86 -7.65 -24.34
CA ILE A 18 6.58 -8.27 -25.64
C ILE A 18 7.77 -8.11 -26.59
N PHE A 19 8.37 -6.91 -26.62
CA PHE A 19 9.52 -6.64 -27.49
C PHE A 19 10.83 -7.21 -26.93
N GLY A 20 10.92 -7.42 -25.62
CA GLY A 20 12.15 -7.86 -24.94
C GLY A 20 13.21 -6.77 -24.82
N TYR A 21 12.88 -5.54 -25.19
CA TYR A 21 13.69 -4.32 -25.06
C TYR A 21 12.75 -3.09 -24.97
N TRP A 22 13.27 -1.92 -24.62
CA TRP A 22 12.50 -0.66 -24.62
C TRP A 22 12.39 -0.07 -26.04
N PRO A 23 11.23 -0.09 -26.71
CA PRO A 23 11.13 0.31 -28.12
C PRO A 23 10.87 1.82 -28.31
N PHE A 24 10.68 2.58 -27.22
CA PHE A 24 10.39 4.01 -27.29
C PHE A 24 11.65 4.86 -27.10
N HIS A 25 11.52 6.16 -27.35
CA HIS A 25 12.60 7.11 -27.08
C HIS A 25 12.99 7.09 -25.57
N PRO A 26 14.28 7.25 -25.21
CA PRO A 26 14.72 7.21 -23.80
C PRO A 26 14.01 8.21 -22.89
N VAL A 27 13.64 9.39 -23.42
CA VAL A 27 12.83 10.39 -22.69
C VAL A 27 11.49 9.81 -22.23
N VAL A 28 10.82 9.01 -23.08
CA VAL A 28 9.55 8.38 -22.72
C VAL A 28 9.75 7.40 -21.58
N GLY A 29 10.86 6.65 -21.59
CA GLY A 29 11.12 5.72 -20.50
C GLY A 29 11.55 6.40 -19.21
N ASN A 30 12.25 7.54 -19.26
CA ASN A 30 12.50 8.34 -18.05
C ASN A 30 11.20 8.88 -17.45
N ILE A 31 10.27 9.36 -18.29
CA ILE A 31 8.94 9.80 -17.85
C ILE A 31 8.17 8.61 -17.24
N TRP A 32 8.20 7.45 -17.89
CA TRP A 32 7.56 6.24 -17.40
C TRP A 32 8.15 5.74 -16.08
N ALA A 33 9.48 5.66 -15.95
CA ALA A 33 10.16 5.26 -14.72
C ALA A 33 9.89 6.24 -13.57
N THR A 34 9.85 7.55 -13.86
CA THR A 34 9.44 8.58 -12.89
C THR A 34 8.00 8.37 -12.46
N TYR A 35 7.14 8.04 -13.42
CA TYR A 35 5.72 7.76 -13.19
C TYR A 35 5.54 6.54 -12.29
N ASP A 36 6.02 5.38 -12.70
CA ASP A 36 5.86 4.09 -11.99
C ASP A 36 6.39 4.18 -10.55
N ASN A 37 7.67 4.54 -10.39
CA ASN A 37 8.28 4.61 -9.07
C ASN A 37 7.70 5.73 -8.19
N GLY A 38 7.31 6.86 -8.82
CA GLY A 38 6.61 7.96 -8.16
C GLY A 38 5.28 7.49 -7.57
N TYR A 39 4.44 6.83 -8.36
CA TYR A 39 3.15 6.30 -7.92
C TYR A 39 3.28 5.25 -6.81
N ASN A 40 4.27 4.38 -6.89
CA ASN A 40 4.51 3.37 -5.86
C ASN A 40 4.90 4.02 -4.52
N THR A 41 5.76 5.04 -4.58
CA THR A 41 6.15 5.83 -3.40
C THR A 41 4.96 6.59 -2.80
N ILE A 42 4.10 7.16 -3.65
CA ILE A 42 2.87 7.84 -3.21
C ILE A 42 1.95 6.84 -2.52
N THR A 43 1.76 5.65 -3.09
CA THR A 43 0.91 4.59 -2.54
C THR A 43 1.39 4.18 -1.16
N CYS A 44 2.69 3.88 -1.03
CA CYS A 44 3.29 3.51 0.24
C CYS A 44 3.17 4.62 1.29
N SER A 45 3.50 5.86 0.93
CA SER A 45 3.41 7.03 1.81
C SER A 45 1.97 7.32 2.26
N TYR A 46 1.02 7.17 1.34
CA TYR A 46 -0.41 7.34 1.63
C TYR A 46 -0.90 6.26 2.61
N MET A 47 -0.53 5.00 2.40
CA MET A 47 -0.88 3.90 3.31
C MET A 47 -0.27 4.11 4.70
N PHE A 48 0.99 4.54 4.77
CA PHE A 48 1.64 4.89 6.02
C PHE A 48 0.86 5.99 6.76
N TYR A 49 0.51 7.08 6.05
CA TYR A 49 -0.29 8.17 6.60
C TYR A 49 -1.66 7.71 7.13
N MET A 50 -2.40 6.90 6.35
CA MET A 50 -3.70 6.37 6.77
C MET A 50 -3.59 5.43 7.97
N SER A 51 -2.55 4.61 8.02
CA SER A 51 -2.28 3.69 9.14
C SER A 51 -1.93 4.45 10.41
N TYR A 52 -1.15 5.54 10.28
CA TYR A 52 -0.84 6.44 11.38
C TYR A 52 -2.09 7.13 11.94
N ILE A 53 -2.96 7.67 11.07
CA ILE A 53 -4.24 8.26 11.50
C ILE A 53 -5.07 7.24 12.27
N LEU A 54 -5.17 6.02 11.75
CA LEU A 54 -5.93 4.96 12.39
C LEU A 54 -5.36 4.64 13.77
N LEU A 55 -4.04 4.52 13.90
CA LEU A 55 -3.39 4.24 15.18
C LEU A 55 -3.71 5.32 16.21
N ARG A 56 -3.59 6.59 15.81
CA ARG A 56 -3.89 7.72 16.69
C ARG A 56 -5.35 7.80 17.08
N SER A 57 -6.26 7.45 16.16
CA SER A 57 -7.70 7.38 16.44
C SER A 57 -8.05 6.33 17.50
N ILE A 58 -7.27 5.24 17.57
CA ILE A 58 -7.45 4.17 18.55
C ILE A 58 -6.81 4.52 19.89
N GLN A 59 -5.60 5.09 19.87
CA GLN A 59 -4.85 5.42 21.09
C GLN A 59 -5.49 6.56 21.89
N ALA A 60 -6.06 7.56 21.21
CA ALA A 60 -6.51 8.77 21.86
C ALA A 60 -7.87 9.25 21.31
N PRO A 61 -8.94 8.45 21.35
CA PRO A 61 -10.21 8.78 20.69
C PRO A 61 -10.82 10.12 21.15
N MET A 62 -10.59 10.54 22.40
CA MET A 62 -11.09 11.82 22.94
C MET A 62 -10.17 13.02 22.67
N ASN A 63 -8.85 12.79 22.57
CA ASN A 63 -7.85 13.86 22.36
C ASN A 63 -7.41 13.98 20.90
N PHE A 64 -7.75 12.98 20.07
CA PHE A 64 -7.47 12.99 18.66
C PHE A 64 -8.44 13.99 18.03
N LYS A 65 -7.95 15.23 17.86
CA LYS A 65 -8.51 16.20 16.92
C LYS A 65 -8.32 15.65 15.50
N ALA A 66 -9.04 14.57 15.20
CA ALA A 66 -9.12 13.96 13.87
C ALA A 66 -9.39 15.05 12.83
N GLU A 67 -10.14 16.08 13.22
CA GLU A 67 -10.38 17.29 12.46
C GLU A 67 -9.11 17.92 11.88
N PHE A 68 -7.97 18.04 12.58
CA PHE A 68 -6.81 18.72 12.00
C PHE A 68 -6.16 17.88 10.89
N LEU A 69 -5.95 16.58 11.12
CA LEU A 69 -5.34 15.69 10.14
C LEU A 69 -6.30 15.43 8.97
N ILE A 70 -7.59 15.25 9.24
CA ILE A 70 -8.64 15.10 8.23
C ILE A 70 -8.87 16.42 7.48
N ARG A 71 -8.73 17.60 8.09
CA ARG A 71 -8.87 18.88 7.38
C ARG A 71 -7.69 19.16 6.47
N ASN A 72 -6.49 18.73 6.86
CA ASN A 72 -5.27 18.95 6.11
C ASN A 72 -4.88 17.77 5.19
N TYR A 73 -5.72 16.73 5.08
CA TYR A 73 -5.39 15.55 4.26
C TYR A 73 -5.02 15.89 2.82
N LYS A 74 -5.70 16.89 2.22
CA LYS A 74 -5.41 17.35 0.85
C LYS A 74 -4.00 17.91 0.74
N LYS A 75 -3.57 18.73 1.72
CA LYS A 75 -2.24 19.31 1.76
C LYS A 75 -1.18 18.22 1.89
N ILE A 76 -1.39 17.28 2.81
CA ILE A 76 -0.48 16.15 3.02
C ILE A 76 -0.39 15.30 1.76
N LEU A 77 -1.51 15.00 1.10
CA LEU A 77 -1.54 14.21 -0.13
C LEU A 77 -0.82 14.93 -1.28
N ILE A 78 -1.05 16.24 -1.46
CA ILE A 78 -0.32 17.04 -2.45
C ILE A 78 1.18 17.05 -2.15
N SER A 79 1.58 17.19 -0.88
CA SER A 79 2.99 17.13 -0.47
C SER A 79 3.63 15.78 -0.78
N ILE A 80 2.93 14.67 -0.51
CA ILE A 80 3.40 13.32 -0.87
C ILE A 80 3.63 13.24 -2.38
N TRP A 81 2.67 13.70 -3.18
CA TRP A 81 2.81 13.71 -4.65
C TRP A 81 4.03 14.50 -5.12
N ILE A 82 4.16 15.76 -4.67
CA ILE A 82 5.27 16.62 -5.07
C ILE A 82 6.62 16.00 -4.69
N ILE A 83 6.75 15.52 -3.45
CA ILE A 83 7.99 14.92 -2.98
C ILE A 83 8.33 13.67 -3.80
N SER A 84 7.37 12.75 -3.95
CA SER A 84 7.59 11.50 -4.70
C SER A 84 8.00 11.75 -6.14
N PHE A 85 7.28 12.60 -6.88
CA PHE A 85 7.62 12.88 -8.28
C PHE A 85 8.93 13.65 -8.43
N THR A 86 9.21 14.61 -7.55
CA THR A 86 10.46 15.39 -7.63
C THR A 86 11.67 14.50 -7.35
N SER A 87 11.58 13.62 -6.35
CA SER A 87 12.63 12.65 -6.05
C SER A 87 12.87 11.69 -7.22
N TRP A 88 11.82 11.05 -7.74
CA TRP A 88 11.96 10.08 -8.82
C TRP A 88 12.31 10.69 -10.16
N ALA A 89 11.84 11.91 -10.47
CA ALA A 89 12.28 12.64 -11.65
C ALA A 89 13.79 12.91 -11.61
N THR A 90 14.31 13.29 -10.43
CA THR A 90 15.74 13.55 -10.25
C THR A 90 16.56 12.26 -10.40
N ILE A 91 16.09 11.17 -9.79
CA ILE A 91 16.75 9.85 -9.88
C ILE A 91 16.71 9.34 -11.33
N ALA A 92 15.55 9.31 -11.97
CA ALA A 92 15.40 8.81 -13.34
C ALA A 92 16.21 9.62 -14.35
N ASN A 93 16.31 10.95 -14.20
CA ASN A 93 17.15 11.76 -15.10
C ASN A 93 18.66 11.60 -14.81
N SER A 94 19.05 11.35 -13.56
CA SER A 94 20.46 11.18 -13.19
C SER A 94 21.02 9.81 -13.62
N TYR A 95 20.19 8.78 -13.59
CA TYR A 95 20.60 7.38 -13.80
C TYR A 95 20.04 6.76 -15.07
N GLY A 96 19.14 7.45 -15.77
CA GLY A 96 18.41 6.93 -16.92
C GLY A 96 17.34 5.90 -16.54
N ILE A 97 16.72 5.32 -17.56
CA ILE A 97 15.95 4.08 -17.42
C ILE A 97 16.96 3.04 -16.97
N VAL A 98 16.94 2.70 -15.69
CA VAL A 98 17.60 1.50 -15.19
C VAL A 98 16.86 0.34 -15.84
N GLU A 99 17.27 -0.04 -17.05
CA GLU A 99 16.96 -1.35 -17.56
C GLU A 99 17.50 -2.31 -16.49
N TYR A 100 16.59 -2.98 -15.78
CA TYR A 100 16.88 -4.00 -14.77
C TYR A 100 17.62 -5.23 -15.36
N THR A 101 18.30 -5.05 -16.49
CA THR A 101 18.80 -6.05 -17.44
C THR A 101 20.11 -5.65 -18.14
N LEU A 102 20.61 -4.41 -18.08
CA LEU A 102 21.89 -4.06 -18.74
C LEU A 102 22.99 -3.78 -17.74
N GLY A 103 24.20 -4.26 -18.02
CA GLY A 103 25.38 -4.24 -17.16
C GLY A 103 25.67 -2.87 -16.55
N ILE A 104 25.14 -2.66 -15.35
CA ILE A 104 25.34 -1.47 -14.53
C ILE A 104 26.66 -1.65 -13.77
N ASN A 105 27.47 -0.59 -13.63
CA ASN A 105 28.61 -0.66 -12.72
C ASN A 105 28.13 -0.82 -11.26
N PHE A 106 29.00 -1.36 -10.39
CA PHE A 106 28.67 -1.59 -8.98
C PHE A 106 28.17 -0.33 -8.24
N LYS A 107 28.70 0.86 -8.59
CA LYS A 107 28.31 2.13 -7.95
C LYS A 107 26.85 2.46 -8.21
N THR A 108 26.38 2.39 -9.45
CA THR A 108 24.98 2.70 -9.78
C THR A 108 24.03 1.64 -9.21
N ILE A 109 24.44 0.37 -9.13
CA ILE A 109 23.68 -0.68 -8.43
C ILE A 109 23.57 -0.35 -6.94
N PHE A 110 24.67 0.07 -6.31
CA PHE A 110 24.69 0.42 -4.89
C PHE A 110 23.87 1.68 -4.58
N GLU A 111 23.90 2.69 -5.44
CA GLU A 111 23.07 3.89 -5.29
C GLU A 111 21.57 3.54 -5.46
N MET A 112 21.23 2.69 -6.42
CA MET A 112 19.87 2.15 -6.58
C MET A 112 19.42 1.31 -5.38
N PHE A 113 20.32 0.55 -4.77
CA PHE A 113 20.07 -0.14 -3.51
C PHE A 113 19.69 0.85 -2.41
N ILE A 114 20.45 1.94 -2.24
CA ILE A 114 20.16 2.97 -1.24
C ILE A 114 18.79 3.61 -1.47
N PHE A 115 18.47 4.01 -2.71
CA PHE A 115 17.17 4.60 -3.02
C PHE A 115 16.02 3.60 -2.76
N SER A 116 16.20 2.35 -3.18
CA SER A 116 15.21 1.31 -2.94
C SER A 116 15.00 1.07 -1.44
N PHE A 117 16.08 1.06 -0.66
CA PHE A 117 16.00 0.92 0.79
C PHE A 117 15.26 2.10 1.44
N LEU A 118 15.57 3.33 1.04
CA LEU A 118 14.98 4.54 1.62
C LEU A 118 13.51 4.74 1.24
N PHE A 119 13.17 4.55 -0.04
CA PHE A 119 11.81 4.82 -0.54
C PHE A 119 10.84 3.65 -0.39
N TRP A 120 11.37 2.43 -0.22
CA TRP A 120 10.53 1.24 -0.15
C TRP A 120 10.69 0.52 1.18
N PHE A 121 11.91 0.09 1.52
CA PHE A 121 12.12 -0.76 2.68
C PHE A 121 11.79 -0.05 4.00
N VAL A 122 12.29 1.17 4.19
CA VAL A 122 12.04 1.94 5.43
C VAL A 122 10.54 2.22 5.61
N PRO A 123 9.80 2.77 4.62
CA PRO A 123 8.35 2.95 4.72
C PRO A 123 7.57 1.66 4.98
N LEU A 124 7.93 0.55 4.32
CA LEU A 124 7.29 -0.75 4.52
C LEU A 124 7.51 -1.30 5.93
N MET A 125 8.73 -1.17 6.46
CA MET A 125 9.03 -1.56 7.84
C MET A 125 8.27 -0.70 8.85
N LEU A 126 8.18 0.60 8.60
CA LEU A 126 7.39 1.51 9.43
C LEU A 126 5.88 1.17 9.37
N LEU A 127 5.36 0.82 8.19
CA LEU A 127 3.98 0.36 8.00
C LEU A 127 3.72 -0.93 8.78
N LEU A 128 4.65 -1.89 8.75
CA LEU A 128 4.57 -3.13 9.52
C LEU A 128 4.56 -2.85 11.03
N ILE A 129 5.46 -1.98 11.52
CA ILE A 129 5.50 -1.56 12.92
C ILE A 129 4.16 -0.93 13.33
N ILE A 130 3.62 0.00 12.53
CA ILE A 130 2.31 0.61 12.80
C ILE A 130 1.20 -0.45 12.78
N GLY A 131 1.24 -1.41 11.85
CA GLY A 131 0.30 -2.53 11.79
C GLY A 131 0.31 -3.36 13.08
N ILE A 132 1.49 -3.69 13.59
CA ILE A 132 1.64 -4.39 14.88
C ILE A 132 1.10 -3.55 16.03
N LEU A 133 1.46 -2.26 16.10
CA LEU A 133 0.97 -1.33 17.13
C LEU A 133 -0.55 -1.17 17.08
N LEU A 134 -1.15 -1.15 15.89
CA LEU A 134 -2.59 -1.13 15.68
C LEU A 134 -3.25 -2.37 16.30
N LEU A 135 -2.74 -3.56 16.00
CA LEU A 135 -3.27 -4.81 16.54
C LEU A 135 -3.20 -4.87 18.06
N LEU A 136 -2.06 -4.47 18.63
CA LEU A 136 -1.87 -4.40 20.09
C LEU A 136 -2.84 -3.41 20.75
N ASN A 137 -3.01 -2.22 20.18
CA ASN A 137 -3.91 -1.20 20.73
C ASN A 137 -5.39 -1.58 20.57
N MET A 138 -5.77 -2.22 19.47
CA MET A 138 -7.14 -2.74 19.30
C MET A 138 -7.52 -3.77 20.36
N ASN A 139 -6.57 -4.64 20.75
CA ASN A 139 -6.79 -5.61 21.83
C ASN A 139 -6.98 -4.91 23.19
N SER A 140 -6.20 -3.84 23.45
CA SER A 140 -6.36 -3.03 24.66
C SER A 140 -7.73 -2.33 24.72
N VAL A 141 -8.15 -1.68 23.62
CA VAL A 141 -9.45 -0.99 23.54
C VAL A 141 -10.61 -1.98 23.69
N LYS A 142 -10.53 -3.16 23.06
CA LYS A 142 -11.51 -4.24 23.23
C LYS A 142 -11.66 -4.62 24.70
N ASN A 143 -10.56 -4.81 25.42
CA ASN A 143 -10.59 -5.20 26.83
C ASN A 143 -11.18 -4.09 27.72
N ASN A 144 -10.87 -2.82 27.44
CA ASN A 144 -11.41 -1.68 28.18
C ASN A 144 -12.91 -1.49 27.93
N GLN A 145 -13.37 -1.61 26.68
CA GLN A 145 -14.80 -1.55 26.35
C GLN A 145 -15.58 -2.69 27.01
N LEU A 146 -15.03 -3.91 27.00
CA LEU A 146 -15.64 -5.04 27.69
C LEU A 146 -15.78 -4.78 29.20
N LYS A 147 -14.76 -4.21 29.85
CA LYS A 147 -14.80 -3.81 31.27
C LYS A 147 -15.84 -2.73 31.57
N ILE A 148 -16.05 -1.78 30.67
CA ILE A 148 -17.04 -0.70 30.85
C ILE A 148 -18.46 -1.27 30.72
N ILE A 149 -18.67 -2.16 29.74
CA ILE A 149 -19.98 -2.75 29.48
C ILE A 149 -20.35 -3.74 30.60
N THR A 150 -19.42 -4.53 31.13
CA THR A 150 -19.68 -5.41 32.29
C THR A 150 -20.11 -4.63 33.52
N LYS A 151 -19.56 -3.42 33.73
CA LYS A 151 -19.94 -2.56 34.86
C LYS A 151 -21.31 -1.90 34.71
N LYS A 152 -21.85 -1.76 33.50
CA LYS A 152 -23.08 -0.99 33.22
C LYS A 152 -24.32 -1.83 32.94
N SER A 153 -24.19 -3.14 32.75
CA SER A 153 -25.31 -3.96 32.27
C SER A 153 -25.90 -4.85 33.36
N ASN A 154 -27.16 -4.59 33.74
CA ASN A 154 -27.97 -5.49 34.57
C ASN A 154 -28.76 -6.51 33.72
N ASP A 155 -28.96 -6.25 32.43
CA ASP A 155 -29.65 -7.17 31.51
C ASP A 155 -28.66 -8.03 30.73
N ASN A 156 -28.71 -9.36 30.96
CA ASN A 156 -27.80 -10.32 30.34
C ASN A 156 -27.95 -10.44 28.82
N GLU A 157 -29.15 -10.30 28.26
CA GLU A 157 -29.37 -10.52 26.82
C GLU A 157 -28.88 -9.35 25.95
N ILE A 158 -29.21 -8.12 26.33
CA ILE A 158 -28.75 -6.90 25.65
C ILE A 158 -27.23 -6.77 25.77
N PHE A 159 -26.67 -7.17 26.91
CA PHE A 159 -25.24 -7.27 27.16
C PHE A 159 -24.53 -8.20 26.17
N HIS A 160 -25.01 -9.44 26.04
CA HIS A 160 -24.41 -10.43 25.15
C HIS A 160 -24.45 -9.98 23.68
N LYS A 161 -25.57 -9.41 23.22
CA LYS A 161 -25.71 -8.86 21.86
C LYS A 161 -24.72 -7.71 21.60
N LYS A 162 -24.57 -6.76 22.53
CA LYS A 162 -23.61 -5.65 22.40
C LYS A 162 -22.16 -6.13 22.36
N ILE A 163 -21.80 -7.11 23.21
CA ILE A 163 -20.45 -7.69 23.22
C ILE A 163 -20.14 -8.43 21.92
N GLN A 164 -21.07 -9.24 21.41
CA GLN A 164 -20.88 -9.95 20.15
C GLN A 164 -20.65 -8.96 19.00
N LYS A 165 -21.44 -7.87 18.94
CA LYS A 165 -21.27 -6.82 17.93
C LYS A 165 -19.89 -6.16 18.00
N ILE A 166 -19.41 -5.79 19.20
CA ILE A 166 -18.07 -5.19 19.38
C ILE A 166 -16.96 -6.17 19.00
N LYS A 167 -17.07 -7.44 19.42
CA LYS A 167 -16.10 -8.49 19.05
C LYS A 167 -16.04 -8.68 17.53
N MET A 168 -17.18 -8.70 16.87
CA MET A 168 -17.29 -8.86 15.42
C MET A 168 -16.67 -7.66 14.68
N ILE A 169 -17.04 -6.43 15.04
CA ILE A 169 -16.48 -5.21 14.44
C ILE A 169 -14.95 -5.15 14.60
N ASN A 170 -14.45 -5.40 15.81
CA ASN A 170 -13.00 -5.39 16.06
C ASN A 170 -12.28 -6.50 15.28
N ARG A 171 -12.85 -7.70 15.18
CA ARG A 171 -12.26 -8.80 14.39
C ARG A 171 -12.19 -8.46 12.90
N HIS A 172 -13.26 -7.88 12.33
CA HIS A 172 -13.25 -7.43 10.94
C HIS A 172 -12.22 -6.33 10.68
N ALA A 173 -12.13 -5.34 11.58
CA ALA A 173 -11.15 -4.28 11.45
C ALA A 173 -9.69 -4.81 11.59
N GLN A 174 -9.43 -5.72 12.53
CA GLN A 174 -8.12 -6.39 12.66
C GLN A 174 -7.77 -7.19 11.41
N PHE A 175 -8.71 -8.01 10.92
CA PHE A 175 -8.51 -8.80 9.71
C PHE A 175 -8.23 -7.91 8.49
N LYS A 176 -8.93 -6.78 8.37
CA LYS A 176 -8.69 -5.81 7.29
C LYS A 176 -7.30 -5.19 7.34
N ILE A 177 -6.82 -4.82 8.53
CA ILE A 177 -5.47 -4.26 8.70
C ILE A 177 -4.41 -5.32 8.37
N VAL A 178 -4.57 -6.54 8.90
CA VAL A 178 -3.64 -7.66 8.62
C VAL A 178 -3.61 -7.95 7.13
N LEU A 179 -4.77 -8.07 6.49
CA LEU A 179 -4.83 -8.38 5.07
C LEU A 179 -4.19 -7.26 4.25
N LEU A 180 -4.49 -5.99 4.53
CA LEU A 180 -3.92 -4.87 3.80
C LEU A 180 -2.39 -4.79 3.96
N VAL A 181 -1.88 -4.95 5.18
CA VAL A 181 -0.43 -4.99 5.43
C VAL A 181 0.20 -6.20 4.73
N PHE A 182 -0.40 -7.39 4.85
CA PHE A 182 0.13 -8.62 4.24
C PHE A 182 0.15 -8.57 2.72
N THR A 183 -0.97 -8.16 2.11
CA THR A 183 -1.12 -7.92 0.67
C THR A 183 -0.01 -6.97 0.21
N PHE A 184 0.11 -5.80 0.82
CA PHE A 184 1.12 -4.83 0.42
C PHE A 184 2.56 -5.33 0.62
N TRP A 185 2.84 -6.01 1.73
CA TRP A 185 4.18 -6.52 2.05
C TRP A 185 4.59 -7.63 1.10
N THR A 186 3.75 -8.65 0.91
CA THR A 186 4.05 -9.77 0.00
C THR A 186 4.19 -9.33 -1.44
N GLN A 187 3.43 -8.31 -1.84
CA GLN A 187 3.36 -7.92 -3.23
C GLN A 187 4.41 -6.89 -3.62
N TRP A 188 4.82 -6.00 -2.73
CA TRP A 188 5.82 -4.97 -3.06
C TRP A 188 7.18 -5.27 -2.46
N MET A 189 7.23 -5.78 -1.22
CA MET A 189 8.51 -6.05 -0.57
C MET A 189 9.23 -7.20 -1.24
N THR A 190 8.54 -8.30 -1.58
CA THR A 190 9.20 -9.47 -2.19
C THR A 190 9.79 -9.12 -3.56
N PRO A 191 9.07 -8.46 -4.49
CA PRO A 191 9.63 -8.08 -5.78
C PRO A 191 10.74 -7.04 -5.70
N CYS A 192 10.59 -6.00 -4.88
CA CYS A 192 11.64 -4.98 -4.70
C CYS A 192 12.88 -5.54 -4.00
N PHE A 193 12.71 -6.46 -3.05
CA PHE A 193 13.84 -7.13 -2.40
C PHE A 193 14.55 -8.03 -3.39
N LEU A 194 13.81 -8.82 -4.17
CA LEU A 194 14.40 -9.67 -5.21
C LEU A 194 15.08 -8.84 -6.32
N SER A 195 14.52 -7.70 -6.72
CA SER A 195 15.12 -6.82 -7.75
C SER A 195 16.46 -6.24 -7.29
N VAL A 196 16.49 -5.76 -6.06
CA VAL A 196 17.64 -5.09 -5.46
C VAL A 196 18.75 -6.08 -5.14
N PHE A 197 18.41 -7.24 -4.56
CA PHE A 197 19.37 -8.30 -4.31
C PHE A 197 19.87 -8.93 -5.62
N ASN A 198 19.01 -9.05 -6.62
CA ASN A 198 19.46 -9.47 -7.94
C ASN A 198 20.44 -8.49 -8.55
N GLY A 199 20.19 -7.18 -8.45
CA GLY A 199 21.14 -6.17 -8.91
C GLY A 199 22.49 -6.29 -8.22
N LEU A 200 22.52 -6.48 -6.90
CA LEU A 200 23.76 -6.59 -6.14
C LEU A 200 24.57 -7.87 -6.41
N PHE A 201 23.89 -8.98 -6.69
CA PHE A 201 24.53 -10.29 -6.71
C PHE A 201 24.35 -11.11 -8.00
N ASN A 202 23.55 -10.61 -8.95
CA ASN A 202 23.24 -11.24 -10.24
C ASN A 202 22.79 -12.71 -10.14
N PHE A 203 21.96 -13.04 -9.14
CA PHE A 203 21.54 -14.42 -8.88
C PHE A 203 20.24 -14.85 -9.58
N ILE A 204 19.42 -13.91 -10.04
CA ILE A 204 18.06 -14.15 -10.55
C ILE A 204 18.02 -13.89 -12.06
N PRO A 205 17.66 -14.91 -12.86
CA PRO A 205 17.43 -14.75 -14.30
C PRO A 205 16.41 -13.64 -14.62
N SER A 206 16.64 -12.91 -15.71
CA SER A 206 15.79 -11.78 -16.14
C SER A 206 14.32 -12.16 -16.38
N ASN A 207 14.06 -13.38 -16.85
CA ASN A 207 12.71 -13.91 -17.02
C ASN A 207 11.96 -14.11 -15.69
N VAL A 208 12.66 -14.48 -14.61
CA VAL A 208 12.08 -14.56 -13.25
C VAL A 208 11.81 -13.15 -12.74
N MET A 209 12.74 -12.21 -12.96
CA MET A 209 12.58 -10.83 -12.56
C MET A 209 11.36 -10.15 -13.20
N SER A 210 11.16 -10.38 -14.51
CA SER A 210 9.98 -9.88 -15.24
C SER A 210 8.67 -10.43 -14.67
N ARG A 211 8.61 -11.73 -14.31
CA ARG A 211 7.43 -12.33 -13.67
C ARG A 211 7.17 -11.75 -12.28
N VAL A 212 8.24 -11.51 -11.52
CA VAL A 212 8.20 -10.90 -10.20
C VAL A 212 7.65 -9.47 -10.27
N TYR A 213 8.07 -8.68 -11.27
CA TYR A 213 7.45 -7.38 -11.57
C TYR A 213 5.98 -7.50 -12.00
N TRP A 214 5.61 -8.50 -12.81
CA TRP A 214 4.20 -8.70 -13.16
C TRP A 214 3.31 -8.96 -11.94
N ILE A 215 3.83 -9.63 -10.92
CA ILE A 215 3.09 -9.89 -9.68
C ILE A 215 2.79 -8.59 -8.92
N THR A 216 3.69 -7.59 -8.93
CA THR A 216 3.45 -6.28 -8.30
C THR A 216 2.29 -5.54 -8.96
N TYR A 217 2.11 -5.75 -10.25
CA TYR A 217 1.04 -5.13 -11.00
C TYR A 217 -0.31 -5.74 -10.67
N VAL A 218 -0.44 -7.08 -10.68
CA VAL A 218 -1.72 -7.82 -10.47
C VAL A 218 -2.47 -7.35 -9.21
N VAL A 219 -1.73 -6.85 -8.23
CA VAL A 219 -2.20 -6.19 -7.00
C VAL A 219 -3.24 -5.11 -7.23
N CYS A 220 -3.03 -4.26 -8.22
CA CYS A 220 -3.92 -3.14 -8.51
C CYS A 220 -5.36 -3.62 -8.81
N PHE A 221 -5.51 -4.88 -9.22
CA PHE A 221 -6.82 -5.53 -9.37
C PHE A 221 -7.34 -6.19 -8.09
N THR A 222 -6.46 -6.58 -7.17
CA THR A 222 -6.84 -7.20 -5.89
C THR A 222 -7.42 -6.19 -4.90
N ASP A 223 -6.97 -4.93 -4.93
CA ASP A 223 -7.41 -3.90 -3.98
C ASP A 223 -8.93 -3.64 -4.02
N PRO A 224 -9.56 -3.42 -5.20
CA PRO A 224 -11.02 -3.30 -5.28
C PRO A 224 -11.76 -4.54 -4.78
N VAL A 225 -11.23 -5.73 -5.05
CA VAL A 225 -11.82 -7.01 -4.61
C VAL A 225 -11.75 -7.14 -3.08
N ILE A 226 -10.60 -6.85 -2.49
CA ILE A 226 -10.40 -6.83 -1.04
C ILE A 226 -11.33 -5.81 -0.40
N GLN A 227 -11.42 -4.60 -0.96
CA GLN A 227 -12.34 -3.59 -0.45
C GLN A 227 -13.80 -4.04 -0.55
N TYR A 228 -14.19 -4.71 -1.62
CA TYR A 228 -15.53 -5.28 -1.76
C TYR A 228 -15.79 -6.34 -0.68
N MET A 229 -14.91 -7.34 -0.54
CA MET A 229 -15.05 -8.43 0.43
C MET A 229 -15.05 -7.96 1.89
N LEU A 230 -14.31 -6.90 2.20
CA LEU A 230 -14.11 -6.42 3.57
C LEU A 230 -15.00 -5.25 3.97
N ASN A 231 -15.77 -4.68 3.04
CA ASN A 231 -16.65 -3.55 3.32
C ASN A 231 -18.12 -3.94 3.12
N PRO A 232 -18.85 -4.26 4.20
CA PRO A 232 -20.27 -4.60 4.14
C PRO A 232 -21.12 -3.55 3.41
N ASN A 233 -20.75 -2.28 3.52
CA ASN A 233 -21.48 -1.18 2.89
C ASN A 233 -21.32 -1.16 1.37
N MET A 234 -20.25 -1.75 0.82
CA MET A 234 -20.09 -1.88 -0.64
C MET A 234 -20.96 -3.00 -1.19
N HIS A 235 -21.10 -4.13 -0.48
CA HIS A 235 -22.02 -5.20 -0.87
C HIS A 235 -23.46 -4.68 -1.05
N PHE A 236 -23.95 -3.85 -0.12
CA PHE A 236 -25.29 -3.25 -0.22
C PHE A 236 -25.48 -2.33 -1.42
N LYS A 237 -24.46 -1.56 -1.81
CA LYS A 237 -24.56 -0.67 -2.98
C LYS A 237 -24.62 -1.44 -4.30
N PHE A 238 -23.89 -2.55 -4.41
CA PHE A 238 -23.91 -3.38 -5.61
C PHE A 238 -25.16 -4.27 -5.72
N SER A 239 -25.73 -4.73 -4.60
CA SER A 239 -26.98 -5.51 -4.65
C SER A 239 -28.18 -4.63 -5.03
N LYS A 240 -28.28 -3.41 -4.47
CA LYS A 240 -29.42 -2.51 -4.71
C LYS A 240 -29.53 -2.08 -6.17
N LYS A 241 -28.40 -1.85 -6.84
CA LYS A 241 -28.36 -1.56 -8.28
C LYS A 241 -28.91 -2.70 -9.17
N LYS A 242 -28.90 -3.94 -8.67
CA LYS A 242 -29.41 -5.11 -9.41
C LYS A 242 -30.93 -5.20 -9.36
N ASP A 243 -31.54 -4.59 -8.35
CA ASP A 243 -33.00 -4.56 -8.16
C ASP A 243 -33.64 -3.34 -8.85
N ASP A 244 -32.90 -2.23 -8.99
CA ASP A 244 -33.38 -1.02 -9.72
C ASP A 244 -33.35 -1.16 -11.26
N HIS A 245 -32.82 -2.28 -11.78
CA HIS A 245 -32.75 -2.59 -13.23
C HIS A 245 -33.58 -3.81 -13.64
N LYS A 246 -34.49 -4.26 -12.77
CA LYS A 246 -35.52 -5.27 -13.07
C LYS A 246 -36.89 -4.62 -13.08
#